data_AF-A0A9D1JPE2-F1
#
_entry.id   AF-A0A9D1JPE2-F1
#
_cell.length_a   1.000
_cell.length_b   1.000
_cell.length_c   1.000
_cell.angle_alpha   90.00
_cell.angle_beta   90.00
_cell.angle_gamma   90.00
#
_symmetry.space_group_name_H-M   'P 1'
#
loop_
_entity.id
_entity.type
_entity.pdbx_description
1 polymer ?
#
loop_
_entity_poly.entity_id
_entity_poly.type
_entity_poly.pdbx_seq_one_letter_code
_entity_poly.pdbx_strand_id
1 'polypeptide(L)'
;MRNTIQDELDLAKTKMIEEVDFQGKMLAKLTRDNVAIVEAMIRNDSAYIHSTDVSAAPVYNRKGEVKYGGSSAYWMTQLKDVLLEKKVDSAYSYEDIIKGAVESVDRENSTHLNADNCGRQEITERLCKFNRSEFVKCLKDPDYDDMKLIREISRITSAEQRARTNPSFASKFCHYACFYIFEGTEYQDNYSIFDGILKTVLPLYLGYFQIDRDLNLNDYRDYRLAVDSIREASGIEISRNGFDHLLWYYHKGRL
;
A
#
# COMPACT_ATOMS: atom_id res chain seq x y z
N MET A 1 0.26 -5.68 -47.85
CA MET A 1 -0.52 -5.05 -46.77
C MET A 1 0.26 -5.21 -45.49
N ARG A 2 0.59 -4.13 -44.77
CA ARG A 2 1.04 -4.26 -43.38
C ARG A 2 -0.11 -4.85 -42.57
N ASN A 3 0.20 -5.84 -41.74
CA ASN A 3 -0.77 -6.50 -40.88
C ASN A 3 -1.07 -5.53 -39.73
N THR A 4 -2.34 -5.19 -39.50
CA THR A 4 -2.80 -4.32 -38.42
C THR A 4 -2.22 -4.71 -37.06
N ILE A 5 -2.07 -6.01 -36.79
CA ILE A 5 -1.45 -6.52 -35.55
C ILE A 5 -0.01 -6.02 -35.42
N GLN A 6 0.77 -5.99 -36.51
CA GLN A 6 2.15 -5.52 -36.45
C GLN A 6 2.22 -4.01 -36.17
N ASP A 7 1.32 -3.23 -36.78
CA ASP A 7 1.22 -1.79 -36.53
C ASP A 7 0.82 -1.51 -35.07
N GLU A 8 -0.12 -2.30 -34.53
CA GLU A 8 -0.52 -2.25 -33.11
C GLU A 8 0.63 -2.60 -32.17
N LEU A 9 1.41 -3.66 -32.48
CA LEU A 9 2.56 -4.07 -31.67
C LEU A 9 3.69 -3.03 -31.72
N ASP A 10 3.92 -2.40 -32.87
CA ASP A 10 4.92 -1.34 -32.99
C ASP A 10 4.47 -0.06 -32.26
N LEU A 11 3.19 0.27 -32.30
CA LEU A 11 2.62 1.35 -31.49
C LEU A 11 2.74 1.04 -29.99
N ALA A 12 2.49 -0.20 -29.58
CA ALA A 12 2.60 -0.63 -28.17
C ALA A 12 4.01 -0.42 -27.62
N LYS A 13 5.07 -0.65 -28.42
CA LYS A 13 6.46 -0.36 -28.01
C LYS A 13 6.68 1.11 -27.65
N THR A 14 5.96 2.03 -28.28
CA THR A 14 6.02 3.47 -27.94
C THR A 14 5.30 3.82 -26.64
N LYS A 15 4.56 2.88 -26.06
CA LYS A 15 3.80 3.01 -24.81
C LYS A 15 4.43 2.23 -23.65
N MET A 16 5.60 1.64 -23.86
CA MET A 16 6.33 0.93 -22.82
C MET A 16 6.92 1.89 -21.79
N ILE A 17 7.10 1.38 -20.57
CA ILE A 17 7.80 2.06 -19.49
C ILE A 17 9.22 2.40 -19.97
N GLU A 18 9.62 3.65 -19.82
CA GLU A 18 11.01 4.05 -20.10
C GLU A 18 11.96 3.45 -19.08
N GLU A 19 13.09 2.95 -19.55
CA GLU A 19 14.07 2.23 -18.75
C GLU A 19 15.44 2.93 -18.78
N VAL A 20 16.27 2.67 -17.77
CA VAL A 20 17.68 3.07 -17.72
C VAL A 20 18.52 1.87 -17.30
N ASP A 21 19.66 1.66 -17.97
CA ASP A 21 20.62 0.65 -17.55
C ASP A 21 21.46 1.16 -16.38
N PHE A 22 21.58 0.35 -15.34
CA PHE A 22 22.52 0.56 -14.25
C PHE A 22 23.20 -0.77 -13.91
N GLN A 23 24.51 -0.83 -14.16
CA GLN A 23 25.33 -2.02 -13.90
C GLN A 23 24.79 -3.29 -14.60
N GLY A 24 24.28 -3.16 -15.83
CA GLY A 24 23.70 -4.27 -16.59
C GLY A 24 22.31 -4.70 -16.11
N LYS A 25 21.65 -3.89 -15.26
CA LYS A 25 20.27 -4.10 -14.83
C LYS A 25 19.40 -2.96 -15.33
N MET A 26 18.26 -3.30 -15.93
CA MET A 26 17.27 -2.31 -16.39
C MET A 26 16.40 -1.85 -15.23
N LEU A 27 16.40 -0.56 -14.95
CA LEU A 27 15.54 0.11 -13.98
C LEU A 27 14.45 0.89 -14.71
N ALA A 28 13.22 0.90 -14.19
CA ALA A 28 12.22 1.86 -14.65
C ALA A 28 12.68 3.28 -14.29
N LYS A 29 12.65 4.20 -15.26
CA LYS A 29 12.89 5.61 -14.99
C LYS A 29 11.79 6.17 -14.12
N LEU A 30 12.16 7.01 -13.16
CA LEU A 30 11.22 7.72 -12.29
C LEU A 30 10.66 8.93 -13.03
N THR A 31 9.57 8.73 -13.79
CA THR A 31 8.85 9.78 -14.52
C THR A 31 7.35 9.74 -14.22
N ARG A 32 6.67 10.89 -14.35
CA ARG A 32 5.20 10.95 -14.22
C ARG A 32 4.49 10.13 -15.28
N ASP A 33 5.04 10.05 -16.49
CA ASP A 33 4.46 9.26 -17.58
C ASP A 33 4.55 7.77 -17.28
N ASN A 34 5.68 7.29 -16.77
CA ASN A 34 5.83 5.89 -16.34
C ASN A 34 4.87 5.54 -15.20
N VAL A 35 4.70 6.43 -14.22
CA VAL A 35 3.69 6.26 -13.16
C VAL A 35 2.29 6.22 -13.76
N ALA A 36 1.93 7.14 -14.65
CA ALA A 36 0.60 7.18 -15.27
C ALA A 36 0.29 5.91 -16.08
N ILE A 37 1.28 5.37 -16.79
CA ILE A 37 1.16 4.09 -17.50
C ILE A 37 0.83 2.97 -16.50
N VAL A 38 1.61 2.85 -15.41
CA VAL A 38 1.39 1.81 -14.42
C VAL A 38 0.05 1.96 -13.69
N GLU A 39 -0.34 3.18 -13.32
CA GLU A 39 -1.66 3.46 -12.74
C GLU A 39 -2.79 3.03 -13.68
N ALA A 40 -2.67 3.31 -14.98
CA ALA A 40 -3.64 2.86 -15.97
C ALA A 40 -3.68 1.32 -16.07
N MET A 41 -2.53 0.64 -15.98
CA MET A 41 -2.47 -0.83 -15.98
C MET A 41 -3.14 -1.41 -14.73
N ILE A 42 -2.86 -0.87 -13.54
CA ILE A 42 -3.46 -1.32 -12.27
C ILE A 42 -4.98 -1.13 -12.28
N ARG A 43 -5.48 0.02 -12.77
CA ARG A 43 -6.92 0.29 -12.85
C ARG A 43 -7.69 -0.67 -13.76
N ASN A 44 -7.04 -1.23 -14.77
CA ASN A 44 -7.64 -2.19 -15.70
C ASN A 44 -7.33 -3.66 -15.33
N ASP A 45 -6.54 -3.89 -14.28
CA ASP A 45 -6.23 -5.23 -13.82
C ASP A 45 -7.36 -5.76 -12.93
N SER A 46 -7.98 -6.85 -13.37
CA SER A 46 -9.10 -7.49 -12.68
C SER A 46 -8.80 -7.89 -11.23
N ALA A 47 -7.52 -8.09 -10.88
CA ALA A 47 -7.13 -8.38 -9.49
C ALA A 47 -7.33 -7.17 -8.56
N TYR A 48 -7.30 -5.95 -9.10
CA TYR A 48 -7.36 -4.69 -8.35
C TYR A 48 -8.60 -3.84 -8.64
N ILE A 49 -9.42 -4.23 -9.63
CA ILE A 49 -10.57 -3.43 -10.08
C ILE A 49 -11.55 -3.06 -8.96
N HIS A 50 -11.70 -3.93 -7.96
CA HIS A 50 -12.61 -3.71 -6.84
C HIS A 50 -11.93 -3.05 -5.61
N SER A 51 -10.60 -3.08 -5.49
CA SER A 51 -9.93 -2.58 -4.27
C SER A 51 -10.04 -1.05 -4.11
N THR A 52 -10.24 -0.34 -5.23
CA THR A 52 -10.37 1.12 -5.31
C THR A 52 -11.81 1.63 -5.32
N ASP A 53 -12.80 0.71 -5.35
CA ASP A 53 -14.21 1.08 -5.42
C ASP A 53 -14.75 1.42 -4.02
N VAL A 54 -14.93 2.71 -3.75
CA VAL A 54 -15.49 3.24 -2.49
C VAL A 54 -16.95 2.85 -2.25
N SER A 55 -17.64 2.30 -3.25
CA SER A 55 -19.03 1.83 -3.16
C SER A 55 -19.14 0.30 -2.99
N ALA A 56 -18.02 -0.42 -3.08
CA ALA A 56 -17.99 -1.88 -2.97
C ALA A 56 -18.12 -2.34 -1.50
N ALA A 57 -19.34 -2.23 -0.97
CA ALA A 57 -19.73 -2.69 0.36
C ALA A 57 -19.74 -4.23 0.47
N PRO A 58 -19.81 -4.79 1.69
CA PRO A 58 -19.99 -6.23 1.90
C PRO A 58 -21.25 -6.77 1.22
N VAL A 59 -21.11 -7.93 0.58
CA VAL A 59 -22.22 -8.64 -0.06
C VAL A 59 -22.45 -9.94 0.67
N TYR A 60 -23.70 -10.18 1.08
CA TYR A 60 -24.12 -11.40 1.78
C TYR A 60 -24.94 -12.30 0.85
N ASN A 61 -24.80 -13.60 1.01
CA ASN A 61 -25.66 -14.56 0.32
C ASN A 61 -27.02 -14.69 1.04
N ARG A 62 -27.94 -15.48 0.46
CA ARG A 62 -29.29 -15.70 1.05
C ARG A 62 -29.28 -16.35 2.44
N LYS A 63 -28.16 -16.97 2.85
CA LYS A 63 -27.97 -17.57 4.17
C LYS A 63 -27.37 -16.57 5.19
N GLY A 64 -27.10 -15.33 4.78
CA GLY A 64 -26.44 -14.33 5.60
C GLY A 64 -24.92 -14.50 5.69
N GLU A 65 -24.31 -15.36 4.87
CA GLU A 65 -22.86 -15.55 4.86
C GLU A 65 -22.20 -14.51 3.95
N VAL A 66 -21.01 -14.02 4.32
CA VAL A 66 -20.24 -13.05 3.54
C VAL A 66 -19.79 -13.69 2.22
N LYS A 67 -20.32 -13.21 1.10
CA LYS A 67 -19.86 -13.55 -0.26
C LYS A 67 -18.68 -12.67 -0.67
N TYR A 68 -18.72 -11.40 -0.30
CA TYR A 68 -17.64 -10.44 -0.51
C TYR A 68 -17.55 -9.54 0.72
N GLY A 69 -16.34 -9.37 1.25
CA GLY A 69 -16.13 -8.65 2.51
C GLY A 69 -16.07 -7.13 2.38
N GLY A 70 -16.34 -6.55 1.20
CA GLY A 70 -16.15 -5.12 0.92
C GLY A 70 -14.71 -4.75 0.59
N SER A 71 -14.49 -3.68 -0.16
CA SER A 71 -13.17 -3.22 -0.61
C SER A 71 -12.39 -2.47 0.46
N SER A 72 -11.06 -2.37 0.33
CA SER A 72 -10.28 -1.48 1.20
C SER A 72 -10.69 -0.02 1.06
N ALA A 73 -11.01 0.43 -0.16
CA ALA A 73 -11.54 1.77 -0.39
C ALA A 73 -12.83 2.04 0.40
N TYR A 74 -13.78 1.10 0.37
CA TYR A 74 -15.04 1.20 1.09
C TYR A 74 -14.80 1.34 2.61
N TRP A 75 -14.04 0.41 3.19
CA TRP A 75 -13.82 0.40 4.64
C TRP A 75 -12.99 1.57 5.15
N MET A 76 -11.97 2.01 4.41
CA MET A 76 -11.19 3.19 4.79
C MET A 76 -12.02 4.47 4.67
N THR A 77 -12.97 4.53 3.74
CA THR A 77 -13.94 5.63 3.66
C THR A 77 -14.90 5.62 4.85
N GLN A 78 -15.40 4.46 5.28
CA GLN A 78 -16.19 4.35 6.51
C GLN A 78 -15.37 4.76 7.75
N LEU A 79 -14.08 4.41 7.78
CA LEU A 79 -13.17 4.81 8.86
C LEU A 79 -12.95 6.34 8.89
N LYS A 80 -12.83 6.99 7.73
CA LYS A 80 -12.78 8.46 7.60
C LYS A 80 -14.00 9.12 8.24
N ASP A 81 -15.18 8.63 7.91
CA ASP A 81 -16.46 9.17 8.39
C ASP A 81 -16.54 9.14 9.93
N VAL A 82 -16.05 8.07 10.56
CA VAL A 82 -16.04 7.91 12.02
C VAL A 82 -14.92 8.70 12.69
N LEU A 83 -13.72 8.79 12.08
CA LEU A 83 -12.57 9.47 12.70
C LEU A 83 -12.59 10.99 12.53
N LEU A 84 -12.99 11.50 11.36
CA LEU A 84 -12.89 12.92 11.03
C LEU A 84 -14.23 13.62 10.95
N GLU A 85 -15.23 13.01 10.31
CA GLU A 85 -16.49 13.68 9.98
C GLU A 85 -17.54 13.53 11.09
N LYS A 86 -17.27 12.69 12.09
CA LYS A 86 -18.16 12.38 13.22
C LYS A 86 -19.57 11.98 12.75
N LYS A 87 -19.69 11.38 11.57
CA LYS A 87 -20.95 10.80 11.10
C LYS A 87 -21.25 9.59 11.99
N VAL A 88 -22.32 9.69 12.77
CA VAL A 88 -22.74 8.66 13.72
C VAL A 88 -23.62 7.59 13.05
N ASP A 89 -24.12 7.87 11.84
CA ASP A 89 -25.10 7.06 11.11
C ASP A 89 -24.46 6.01 10.18
N SER A 90 -23.42 5.32 10.66
CA SER A 90 -22.90 4.15 9.96
C SER A 90 -23.75 2.91 10.30
N ALA A 91 -24.04 2.08 9.30
CA ALA A 91 -24.65 0.77 9.51
C ALA A 91 -23.73 -0.21 10.28
N TYR A 92 -22.48 0.20 10.53
CA TYR A 92 -21.42 -0.61 11.12
C TYR A 92 -20.90 0.03 12.41
N SER A 93 -20.58 -0.79 13.41
CA SER A 93 -19.84 -0.32 14.57
C SER A 93 -18.40 0.05 14.17
N TYR A 94 -17.69 0.79 15.04
CA TYR A 94 -16.27 1.07 14.82
C TYR A 94 -15.44 -0.22 14.71
N GLU A 95 -15.79 -1.25 15.48
CA GLU A 95 -15.13 -2.55 15.43
C GLU A 95 -15.38 -3.26 14.09
N ASP A 96 -16.61 -3.21 13.57
CA ASP A 96 -16.94 -3.77 12.26
C ASP A 96 -16.14 -3.07 11.14
N ILE A 97 -16.00 -1.75 11.21
CA ILE A 97 -15.22 -0.96 10.24
C ILE A 97 -13.74 -1.33 10.29
N ILE A 98 -13.14 -1.40 11.48
CA ILE A 98 -11.74 -1.79 11.64
C ILE A 98 -11.52 -3.22 11.14
N LYS A 99 -12.40 -4.15 11.52
CA LYS A 99 -12.34 -5.54 11.07
C LYS A 99 -12.41 -5.63 9.55
N GLY A 100 -13.38 -4.94 8.94
CA GLY A 100 -13.53 -4.87 7.50
C GLY A 100 -12.27 -4.34 6.80
N ALA A 101 -11.70 -3.24 7.29
CA ALA A 101 -10.47 -2.66 6.77
C ALA A 101 -9.26 -3.62 6.89
N VAL A 102 -9.12 -4.30 8.03
CA VAL A 102 -8.04 -5.28 8.24
C VAL A 102 -8.18 -6.46 7.27
N GLU A 103 -9.38 -7.02 7.16
CA GLU A 103 -9.66 -8.17 6.29
C GLU A 103 -9.51 -7.83 4.80
N SER A 104 -9.95 -6.64 4.37
CA SER A 104 -9.84 -6.21 2.98
C SER A 104 -8.38 -5.95 2.59
N VAL A 105 -7.60 -5.26 3.44
CA VAL A 105 -6.18 -4.98 3.16
C VAL A 105 -5.38 -6.27 3.09
N ASP A 106 -5.58 -7.19 4.03
CA ASP A 106 -4.90 -8.49 4.01
C ASP A 106 -5.21 -9.29 2.75
N ARG A 107 -6.49 -9.34 2.37
CA ARG A 107 -6.97 -10.06 1.18
C ARG A 107 -6.43 -9.45 -0.12
N GLU A 108 -6.57 -8.15 -0.29
CA GLU A 108 -6.26 -7.45 -1.55
C GLU A 108 -4.75 -7.32 -1.78
N ASN A 109 -3.96 -7.29 -0.72
CA ASN A 109 -2.51 -7.16 -0.81
C ASN A 109 -1.76 -8.46 -0.48
N SER A 110 -2.49 -9.58 -0.31
CA SER A 110 -1.94 -10.91 -0.02
C SER A 110 -0.89 -10.90 1.10
N THR A 111 -1.18 -10.21 2.20
CA THR A 111 -0.18 -10.07 3.28
C THR A 111 0.00 -11.34 4.11
N HIS A 112 -0.95 -12.27 3.98
CA HIS A 112 -1.04 -13.53 4.73
C HIS A 112 -1.04 -13.28 6.24
N LEU A 113 -1.74 -12.21 6.66
CA LEU A 113 -1.83 -11.79 8.05
C LEU A 113 -2.38 -12.90 8.93
N ASN A 114 -3.35 -13.66 8.42
CA ASN A 114 -3.99 -14.74 9.17
C ASN A 114 -3.32 -16.11 9.01
N ALA A 115 -2.08 -16.17 8.52
CA ALA A 115 -1.36 -17.45 8.35
C ALA A 115 -1.05 -18.17 9.68
N ASP A 116 -1.15 -17.44 10.80
CA ASP A 116 -1.03 -17.91 12.18
C ASP A 116 -2.38 -18.16 12.87
N ASN A 117 -3.49 -18.04 12.12
CA ASN A 117 -4.88 -18.19 12.56
C ASN A 117 -5.41 -17.16 13.56
N CYS A 118 -4.62 -16.18 14.01
CA CYS A 118 -5.07 -15.15 14.94
C CYS A 118 -4.79 -13.70 14.49
N GLY A 119 -3.95 -13.50 13.47
CA GLY A 119 -3.45 -12.18 13.09
C GLY A 119 -4.53 -11.15 12.77
N ARG A 120 -5.59 -11.53 12.03
CA ARG A 120 -6.70 -10.60 11.73
C ARG A 120 -7.45 -10.16 12.98
N GLN A 121 -7.76 -11.11 13.86
CA GLN A 121 -8.47 -10.83 15.10
C GLN A 121 -7.63 -9.95 16.02
N GLU A 122 -6.37 -10.33 16.28
CA GLU A 122 -5.52 -9.58 17.20
C GLU A 122 -5.25 -8.16 16.73
N ILE A 123 -5.00 -7.96 15.44
CA ILE A 123 -4.74 -6.60 14.92
C ILE A 123 -6.00 -5.75 14.93
N THR A 124 -7.16 -6.34 14.65
CA THR A 124 -8.45 -5.67 14.84
C THR A 124 -8.60 -5.21 16.29
N GLU A 125 -8.35 -6.08 17.27
CA GLU A 125 -8.44 -5.73 18.69
C GLU A 125 -7.45 -4.62 19.10
N ARG A 126 -6.21 -4.68 18.60
CA ARG A 126 -5.19 -3.64 18.86
C ARG A 126 -5.64 -2.29 18.35
N LEU A 127 -6.13 -2.23 17.10
CA LEU A 127 -6.64 -1.01 16.48
C LEU A 127 -7.93 -0.48 17.15
N CYS A 128 -8.81 -1.37 17.61
CA CYS A 128 -10.01 -1.00 18.36
C CYS A 128 -9.68 -0.38 19.73
N LYS A 129 -8.64 -0.89 20.40
CA LYS A 129 -8.14 -0.36 21.69
C LYS A 129 -7.30 0.91 21.52
N PHE A 130 -6.81 1.18 20.31
CA PHE A 130 -6.01 2.37 20.03
C PHE A 130 -6.85 3.64 20.16
N ASN A 131 -6.32 4.67 20.82
CA ASN A 131 -7.05 5.92 20.98
C ASN A 131 -7.29 6.57 19.61
N ARG A 132 -8.54 6.87 19.26
CA ARG A 132 -8.91 7.41 17.93
C ARG A 132 -8.21 8.72 17.59
N SER A 133 -8.07 9.63 18.54
CA SER A 133 -7.37 10.91 18.30
C SER A 133 -5.87 10.70 18.10
N GLU A 134 -5.28 9.73 18.79
CA GLU A 134 -3.88 9.35 18.63
C GLU A 134 -3.65 8.60 17.31
N PHE A 135 -4.60 7.77 16.89
CA PHE A 135 -4.57 7.10 15.58
C PHE A 135 -4.45 8.17 14.48
N VAL A 136 -5.33 9.16 14.47
CA VAL A 136 -5.29 10.26 13.48
C VAL A 136 -3.96 11.02 13.52
N LYS A 137 -3.39 11.27 14.72
CA LYS A 137 -2.05 11.88 14.84
C LYS A 137 -0.96 11.03 14.21
N CYS A 138 -0.94 9.74 14.49
CA CYS A 138 0.02 8.81 13.88
C CYS A 138 -0.11 8.81 12.35
N LEU A 139 -1.33 8.78 11.80
CA LEU A 139 -1.50 8.81 10.35
C LEU A 139 -0.98 10.12 9.71
N LYS A 140 -1.09 11.26 10.41
CA LYS A 140 -0.56 12.55 9.95
C LYS A 140 0.95 12.70 10.10
N ASP A 141 1.54 11.98 11.05
CA ASP A 141 2.96 11.98 11.33
C ASP A 141 3.42 10.54 11.62
N PRO A 142 3.94 9.84 10.61
CA PRO A 142 4.38 8.45 10.76
C PRO A 142 5.50 8.26 11.79
N ASP A 143 6.23 9.32 12.16
CA ASP A 143 7.33 9.29 13.10
C ASP A 143 6.87 9.61 14.54
N TYR A 144 5.60 9.96 14.73
CA TYR A 144 4.98 10.25 16.02
C TYR A 144 5.17 9.10 17.02
N ASP A 145 5.64 9.46 18.22
CA ASP A 145 5.89 8.56 19.36
C ASP A 145 6.65 7.30 18.94
N ASP A 146 7.75 7.52 18.19
CA ASP A 146 8.61 6.47 17.65
C ASP A 146 7.85 5.45 16.78
N MET A 147 7.13 5.94 15.77
CA MET A 147 6.34 5.13 14.84
C MET A 147 5.29 4.25 15.54
N LYS A 148 4.63 4.79 16.57
CA LYS A 148 3.73 4.06 17.48
C LYS A 148 2.72 3.16 16.76
N LEU A 149 2.04 3.69 15.75
CA LEU A 149 1.00 2.95 15.02
C LEU A 149 1.58 1.75 14.27
N ILE A 150 2.70 1.93 13.57
CA ILE A 150 3.39 0.82 12.88
C ILE A 150 3.81 -0.23 13.89
N ARG A 151 4.45 0.18 14.99
CA ARG A 151 4.91 -0.74 16.04
C ARG A 151 3.78 -1.55 16.65
N GLU A 152 2.63 -0.93 16.93
CA GLU A 152 1.50 -1.63 17.53
C GLU A 152 0.87 -2.65 16.56
N ILE A 153 0.70 -2.28 15.29
CA ILE A 153 0.16 -3.20 14.27
C ILE A 153 1.17 -4.32 13.96
N SER A 154 2.46 -3.99 13.89
CA SER A 154 3.49 -4.95 13.48
C SER A 154 3.96 -5.89 14.58
N ARG A 155 3.63 -5.62 15.86
CA ARG A 155 4.07 -6.44 17.00
C ARG A 155 3.71 -7.91 16.78
N ILE A 156 4.57 -8.79 17.28
CA ILE A 156 4.38 -10.24 17.21
C ILE A 156 2.97 -10.66 17.69
N THR A 157 2.36 -11.60 16.97
CA THR A 157 1.06 -12.21 17.32
C THR A 157 1.22 -13.24 18.44
N SER A 158 0.11 -13.58 19.13
CA SER A 158 0.13 -14.51 20.27
C SER A 158 0.02 -15.99 19.89
N ALA A 159 0.01 -16.32 18.60
CA ALA A 159 -0.10 -17.71 18.13
C ALA A 159 0.97 -18.62 18.73
N GLU A 160 0.58 -19.80 19.22
CA GLU A 160 1.52 -20.78 19.78
C GLU A 160 2.54 -21.29 18.74
N GLN A 161 2.13 -21.34 17.46
CA GLN A 161 2.95 -21.73 16.34
C GLN A 161 2.94 -20.66 15.26
N ARG A 162 4.11 -20.37 14.67
CA ARG A 162 4.27 -19.40 13.58
C ARG A 162 3.86 -17.96 13.96
N ALA A 163 3.92 -17.61 15.25
CA ALA A 163 3.86 -16.22 15.68
C ALA A 163 4.83 -15.38 14.86
N ARG A 164 4.35 -14.23 14.38
CA ARG A 164 5.09 -13.41 13.43
C ARG A 164 4.86 -11.93 13.67
N THR A 165 5.86 -11.14 13.32
CA THR A 165 5.68 -9.70 13.15
C THR A 165 5.04 -9.43 11.78
N ASN A 166 4.32 -8.30 11.69
CA ASN A 166 3.51 -7.97 10.51
C ASN A 166 3.83 -6.58 9.91
N PRO A 167 5.11 -6.21 9.69
CA PRO A 167 5.46 -4.86 9.21
C PRO A 167 4.93 -4.56 7.79
N SER A 168 4.88 -5.56 6.90
CA SER A 168 4.29 -5.41 5.55
C SER A 168 2.80 -5.06 5.64
N PHE A 169 2.03 -5.81 6.45
CA PHE A 169 0.62 -5.48 6.67
C PHE A 169 0.47 -4.09 7.34
N ALA A 170 1.26 -3.80 8.38
CA ALA A 170 1.20 -2.52 9.09
C ALA A 170 1.38 -1.32 8.16
N SER A 171 2.40 -1.36 7.30
CA SER A 171 2.68 -0.30 6.33
C SER A 171 1.56 -0.14 5.29
N LYS A 172 1.03 -1.24 4.75
CA LYS A 172 -0.07 -1.23 3.77
C LYS A 172 -1.36 -0.69 4.39
N PHE A 173 -1.70 -1.15 5.60
CA PHE A 173 -2.86 -0.65 6.32
C PHE A 173 -2.75 0.86 6.57
N CYS A 174 -1.60 1.34 7.07
CA CYS A 174 -1.39 2.77 7.29
C CYS A 174 -1.40 3.58 5.99
N HIS A 175 -0.80 3.04 4.92
CA HIS A 175 -0.81 3.66 3.60
C HIS A 175 -2.23 3.85 3.07
N TYR A 176 -3.05 2.80 3.02
CA TYR A 176 -4.43 2.92 2.54
C TYR A 176 -5.31 3.75 3.49
N ALA A 177 -5.06 3.69 4.80
CA ALA A 177 -5.74 4.57 5.75
C ALA A 177 -5.45 6.04 5.42
N CYS A 178 -4.18 6.44 5.25
CA CYS A 178 -3.82 7.79 4.80
C CYS A 178 -4.44 8.13 3.45
N PHE A 179 -4.35 7.21 2.48
CA PHE A 179 -4.78 7.43 1.11
C PHE A 179 -6.26 7.85 1.01
N TYR A 180 -7.15 7.18 1.76
CA TYR A 180 -8.59 7.45 1.71
C TYR A 180 -9.07 8.44 2.79
N ILE A 181 -8.53 8.36 4.02
CA ILE A 181 -8.97 9.25 5.12
C ILE A 181 -8.61 10.71 4.81
N PHE A 182 -7.44 10.92 4.21
CA PHE A 182 -6.88 12.23 3.95
C PHE A 182 -6.84 12.58 2.46
N GLU A 183 -7.70 11.95 1.65
CA GLU A 183 -7.83 12.22 0.22
C GLU A 183 -7.89 13.74 -0.07
N GLY A 184 -7.00 14.20 -0.97
CA GLY A 184 -6.90 15.60 -1.37
C GLY A 184 -6.12 16.50 -0.42
N THR A 185 -5.47 15.95 0.61
CA THR A 185 -4.67 16.72 1.58
C THR A 185 -3.20 16.27 1.59
N GLU A 186 -2.33 17.06 2.24
CA GLU A 186 -0.90 16.76 2.37
C GLU A 186 -0.61 15.41 3.07
N TYR A 187 -1.53 14.91 3.90
CA TYR A 187 -1.34 13.66 4.67
C TYR A 187 -1.66 12.38 3.89
N GLN A 188 -2.18 12.51 2.66
CA GLN A 188 -2.67 11.38 1.85
C GLN A 188 -1.58 10.33 1.57
N ASP A 189 -0.33 10.77 1.46
CA ASP A 189 0.81 9.98 0.97
C ASP A 189 1.93 9.86 2.02
N ASN A 190 1.57 9.88 3.31
CA ASN A 190 2.52 9.91 4.42
C ASN A 190 3.28 8.59 4.64
N TYR A 191 2.67 7.45 4.29
CA TYR A 191 3.25 6.13 4.52
C TYR A 191 3.71 5.49 3.22
N SER A 192 4.91 4.91 3.22
CA SER A 192 5.38 4.02 2.15
C SER A 192 4.91 2.60 2.41
N ILE A 193 4.55 1.87 1.36
CA ILE A 193 4.29 0.43 1.47
C ILE A 193 5.63 -0.30 1.69
N PHE A 194 5.73 -1.11 2.74
CA PHE A 194 6.90 -1.92 3.06
C PHE A 194 6.82 -3.27 2.36
N ASP A 195 7.46 -3.38 1.20
CA ASP A 195 7.32 -4.53 0.32
C ASP A 195 8.64 -5.28 0.06
N GLY A 196 8.55 -6.59 -0.16
CA GLY A 196 9.71 -7.43 -0.46
C GLY A 196 10.36 -7.08 -1.79
N ILE A 197 9.56 -6.81 -2.83
CA ILE A 197 10.06 -6.44 -4.16
C ILE A 197 10.84 -5.13 -4.06
N LEU A 198 10.26 -4.11 -3.43
CA LEU A 198 10.91 -2.81 -3.25
C LEU A 198 12.20 -2.95 -2.46
N LYS A 199 12.21 -3.69 -1.34
CA LYS A 199 13.45 -3.92 -0.57
C LYS A 199 14.57 -4.51 -1.42
N THR A 200 14.26 -5.37 -2.37
CA THR A 200 15.25 -5.95 -3.28
C THR A 200 15.78 -4.94 -4.29
N VAL A 201 14.96 -4.00 -4.78
CA VAL A 201 15.36 -3.06 -5.84
C VAL A 201 15.85 -1.70 -5.35
N LEU A 202 15.44 -1.25 -4.16
CA LEU A 202 15.87 0.02 -3.59
C LEU A 202 17.41 0.19 -3.59
N PRO A 203 18.24 -0.83 -3.27
CA PRO A 203 19.70 -0.70 -3.35
C PRO A 203 20.22 -0.32 -4.74
N LEU A 204 19.56 -0.80 -5.81
CA LEU A 204 19.95 -0.45 -7.18
C LEU A 204 19.66 1.01 -7.50
N TYR A 205 18.51 1.52 -7.04
CA TYR A 205 18.16 2.94 -7.21
C TYR A 205 19.05 3.86 -6.34
N LEU A 206 19.35 3.46 -5.09
CA LEU A 206 20.31 4.19 -4.24
C LEU A 206 21.68 4.30 -4.95
N GLY A 207 22.17 3.19 -5.53
CA GLY A 207 23.40 3.19 -6.32
C GLY A 207 23.33 4.05 -7.58
N TYR A 208 22.22 3.96 -8.33
CA TYR A 208 22.01 4.75 -9.55
C TYR A 208 22.04 6.26 -9.29
N PHE A 209 21.41 6.70 -8.20
CA PHE A 209 21.40 8.10 -7.76
C PHE A 209 22.60 8.50 -6.90
N GLN A 210 23.58 7.60 -6.69
CA GLN A 210 24.78 7.85 -5.89
C GLN A 210 24.46 8.32 -4.45
N ILE A 211 23.41 7.76 -3.85
CA ILE A 211 23.00 8.05 -2.48
C ILE A 211 23.80 7.15 -1.53
N ASP A 212 24.87 7.70 -0.95
CA ASP A 212 25.70 7.00 0.03
C ASP A 212 25.14 7.18 1.44
N ARG A 213 24.28 6.24 1.85
CA ARG A 213 23.73 6.16 3.21
C ARG A 213 23.70 4.71 3.68
N ASP A 214 24.16 4.48 4.90
CA ASP A 214 24.03 3.19 5.58
C ASP A 214 22.59 3.05 6.09
N LEU A 215 21.74 2.38 5.30
CA LEU A 215 20.32 2.22 5.57
C LEU A 215 19.99 0.74 5.78
N ASN A 216 19.39 0.41 6.92
CA ASN A 216 18.86 -0.93 7.16
C ASN A 216 17.46 -1.04 6.55
N LEU A 217 17.35 -1.56 5.31
CA LEU A 217 16.06 -1.72 4.63
C LEU A 217 15.10 -2.73 5.30
N ASN A 218 15.51 -3.41 6.38
CA ASN A 218 14.59 -4.19 7.22
C ASN A 218 13.93 -3.35 8.32
N ASP A 219 14.43 -2.15 8.59
CA ASP A 219 13.80 -1.15 9.44
C ASP A 219 12.89 -0.24 8.59
N TYR A 220 11.69 0.03 9.10
CA TYR A 220 10.69 0.79 8.34
C TYR A 220 11.05 2.28 8.20
N ARG A 221 11.73 2.87 9.19
CA ARG A 221 12.17 4.27 9.15
C ARG A 221 13.23 4.44 8.07
N ASP A 222 14.24 3.59 8.07
CA ASP A 222 15.31 3.60 7.07
C ASP A 222 14.79 3.29 5.67
N TYR A 223 13.84 2.36 5.56
CA TYR A 223 13.17 2.07 4.30
C TYR A 223 12.42 3.29 3.74
N ARG A 224 11.64 4.00 4.56
CA ARG A 224 10.98 5.24 4.16
C ARG A 224 11.99 6.29 3.73
N LEU A 225 13.08 6.43 4.48
CA LEU A 225 14.16 7.35 4.15
C LEU A 225 14.81 7.01 2.81
N ALA A 226 14.99 5.72 2.49
CA ALA A 226 15.48 5.29 1.19
C ALA A 226 14.53 5.71 0.05
N VAL A 227 13.23 5.44 0.21
CA VAL A 227 12.19 5.83 -0.76
C VAL A 227 12.22 7.34 -1.00
N ASP A 228 12.23 8.14 0.07
CA ASP A 228 12.20 9.59 -0.05
C ASP A 228 13.50 10.14 -0.64
N SER A 229 14.66 9.62 -0.24
CA SER A 229 15.95 10.04 -0.79
C SER A 229 16.03 9.79 -2.31
N ILE A 230 15.50 8.66 -2.78
CA ILE A 230 15.45 8.35 -4.21
C ILE A 230 14.47 9.28 -4.94
N ARG A 231 13.28 9.50 -4.37
CA ARG A 231 12.27 10.41 -4.95
C ARG A 231 12.83 11.82 -5.10
N GLU A 232 13.49 12.34 -4.06
CA GLU A 232 14.15 13.63 -4.06
C GLU A 232 15.28 13.70 -5.10
N ALA A 233 16.16 12.70 -5.13
CA ALA A 233 17.28 12.65 -6.07
C ALA A 233 16.84 12.53 -7.54
N SER A 234 15.65 11.99 -7.80
CA SER A 234 15.09 11.91 -9.15
C SER A 234 14.79 13.29 -9.77
N GLY A 235 14.60 14.31 -8.93
CA GLY A 235 14.18 15.65 -9.36
C GLY A 235 12.76 15.71 -9.93
N ILE A 236 12.02 14.59 -9.94
CA ILE A 236 10.63 14.52 -10.41
C ILE A 236 9.70 14.34 -9.21
N GLU A 237 8.69 15.21 -9.13
CA GLU A 237 7.64 15.10 -8.12
C GLU A 237 6.72 13.90 -8.42
N ILE A 238 6.98 12.79 -7.72
CA ILE A 238 6.22 11.53 -7.73
C ILE A 238 5.81 11.22 -6.30
N SER A 239 4.57 10.76 -6.06
CA SER A 239 4.10 10.30 -4.75
C SER A 239 4.79 9.01 -4.30
N ARG A 240 4.79 8.69 -3.00
CA ARG A 240 5.21 7.37 -2.47
C ARG A 240 4.32 6.27 -3.06
N ASN A 241 3.02 6.50 -3.20
CA ASN A 241 2.11 5.61 -3.92
C ASN A 241 2.57 5.35 -5.36
N GLY A 242 2.80 6.40 -6.15
CA GLY A 242 3.21 6.27 -7.55
C GLY A 242 4.59 5.64 -7.69
N PHE A 243 5.50 5.94 -6.77
CA PHE A 243 6.83 5.32 -6.69
C PHE A 243 6.72 3.82 -6.41
N ASP A 244 5.92 3.42 -5.41
CA ASP A 244 5.68 2.02 -5.07
C ASP A 244 5.07 1.26 -6.24
N HIS A 245 3.98 1.75 -6.80
CA HIS A 245 3.30 1.11 -7.92
C HIS A 245 4.23 0.96 -9.13
N LEU A 246 4.98 2.00 -9.50
CA LEU A 246 5.92 1.94 -10.62
C LEU A 246 6.96 0.83 -10.42
N LEU A 247 7.66 0.85 -9.28
CA LEU A 247 8.72 -0.11 -9.00
C LEU A 247 8.15 -1.53 -8.84
N TRP A 248 7.08 -1.68 -8.07
CA TRP A 248 6.46 -2.97 -7.84
C TRP A 248 5.96 -3.59 -9.16
N TYR A 249 5.22 -2.83 -9.97
CA TYR A 249 4.66 -3.34 -11.22
C TYR A 249 5.73 -3.64 -12.26
N TYR A 250 6.77 -2.81 -12.36
CA TYR A 250 7.85 -3.04 -13.29
C TYR A 250 8.72 -4.24 -12.89
N HIS A 251 9.09 -4.35 -11.62
CA HIS A 251 10.04 -5.37 -11.14
C HIS A 251 9.38 -6.70 -10.75
N LYS A 252 8.06 -6.76 -10.55
CA LYS A 252 7.38 -8.04 -10.29
C LYS A 252 7.64 -9.02 -11.45
N GLY A 253 8.22 -10.18 -11.12
CA GLY A 253 8.59 -11.19 -12.11
C GLY A 253 9.85 -10.89 -12.95
N ARG A 254 10.60 -9.81 -12.64
CA ARG A 254 11.90 -9.48 -13.27
C ARG A 254 13.10 -9.63 -12.31
N LEU A 255 12.86 -10.03 -11.06
CA LEU A 255 13.85 -10.20 -10.00
C LEU A 255 14.28 -11.66 -9.82
#